data_AF-A0A382QNN5-F1
#
_entry.id   AF-A0A382QNN5-F1
#
_cell.length_a   1.000
_cell.length_b   1.000
_cell.length_c   1.000
_cell.angle_alpha   90.00
_cell.angle_beta   90.00
_cell.angle_gamma   90.00
#
_symmetry.space_group_name_H-M   'P 1'
#
loop_
_entity.id
_entity.type
_entity.pdbx_description
1 polymer ?
#
loop_
_entity_poly.entity_id
_entity_poly.type
_entity_poly.pdbx_seq_one_letter_code
_entity_poly.pdbx_strand_id
1 'polypeptide(L)'
;STGTRWKSALGRYLKRALTKREAQWVLDGSMKESDLANHSTFTLSPAGVEFHFAPYAVGPYAQGDFHVVVPHAILRPYLHKTGPLIHWAK
;
A
#
# COMPACT_ATOMS: atom_id res chain seq x y z
N SER A 1 -3.79 17.51 11.87
CA SER A 1 -2.48 16.82 11.84
C SER A 1 -2.33 16.03 10.54
N THR A 2 -1.30 16.32 9.73
CA THR A 2 -1.10 15.82 8.35
C THR A 2 -0.90 14.29 8.26
N GLY A 3 -0.58 13.63 9.37
CA GLY A 3 -0.30 12.19 9.45
C GLY A 3 -1.45 11.25 9.08
N THR A 4 -2.70 11.73 9.06
CA THR A 4 -3.88 10.87 8.78
C THR A 4 -4.26 10.83 7.29
N ARG A 5 -3.95 11.89 6.53
CA ARG A 5 -4.39 12.03 5.13
C ARG A 5 -3.66 11.07 4.19
N TRP A 6 -2.35 10.91 4.37
CA TRP A 6 -1.54 10.04 3.52
C TRP A 6 -1.85 8.56 3.77
N LYS A 7 -2.04 8.15 5.03
CA LYS A 7 -2.47 6.79 5.38
C LYS A 7 -3.81 6.42 4.74
N SER A 8 -4.75 7.36 4.75
CA SER A 8 -6.05 7.16 4.09
C SER A 8 -5.91 7.01 2.57
N ALA A 9 -5.05 7.81 1.93
CA ALA A 9 -4.80 7.69 0.50
C ALA A 9 -4.11 6.38 0.13
N LEU A 10 -3.10 5.99 0.91
CA LEU A 10 -2.40 4.71 0.78
C LEU A 10 -3.37 3.54 0.97
N GLY A 11 -4.13 3.53 2.06
CA GLY A 11 -5.10 2.47 2.36
C GLY A 11 -6.12 2.27 1.25
N ARG A 12 -6.67 3.37 0.70
CA ARG A 12 -7.56 3.31 -0.47
C ARG A 12 -6.88 2.72 -1.70
N TYR A 13 -5.63 3.09 -1.96
CA TYR A 13 -4.88 2.56 -3.09
C TYR A 13 -4.63 1.05 -2.93
N LEU A 14 -4.11 0.64 -1.77
CA LEU A 14 -3.83 -0.76 -1.44
C LEU A 14 -5.11 -1.60 -1.52
N LYS A 15 -6.22 -1.13 -0.94
CA LYS A 15 -7.51 -1.81 -1.02
C LYS A 15 -7.93 -2.04 -2.47
N ARG A 16 -7.92 -0.99 -3.30
CA ARG A 16 -8.26 -1.12 -4.73
C ARG A 16 -7.34 -2.10 -5.47
N ALA A 17 -6.04 -2.05 -5.19
CA ALA A 17 -5.05 -2.91 -5.84
C ALA A 17 -5.20 -4.38 -5.43
N LEU A 18 -5.51 -4.65 -4.16
CA LEU A 18 -5.74 -6.00 -3.62
C LEU A 18 -7.11 -6.56 -4.02
N THR A 19 -8.15 -5.73 -4.10
CA THR A 19 -9.45 -6.11 -4.69
C THR A 19 -9.28 -6.58 -6.13
N LYS A 20 -8.50 -5.87 -6.95
CA LYS A 20 -8.20 -6.30 -8.34
C LYS A 20 -7.43 -7.62 -8.45
N ARG A 21 -6.72 -7.99 -7.39
CA ARG A 21 -5.97 -9.26 -7.28
C ARG A 21 -6.77 -10.33 -6.54
N GLU A 22 -8.04 -10.05 -6.23
CA GLU A 22 -8.96 -10.96 -5.57
C GLU A 22 -8.49 -11.46 -4.20
N ALA A 23 -7.75 -10.63 -3.46
CA ALA A 23 -7.37 -10.93 -2.07
C ALA A 23 -8.64 -11.11 -1.21
N GLN A 24 -8.88 -12.32 -0.73
CA GLN A 24 -10.19 -12.74 -0.24
C GLN A 24 -10.68 -11.87 0.92
N TRP A 25 -9.81 -11.58 1.90
CA TRP A 25 -10.19 -10.80 3.08
C TRP A 25 -10.36 -9.30 2.81
N VAL A 26 -9.88 -8.84 1.65
CA VAL A 26 -10.15 -7.49 1.17
C VAL A 26 -11.51 -7.44 0.45
N LEU A 27 -11.87 -8.51 -0.26
CA LEU A 27 -13.16 -8.65 -0.94
C LEU A 27 -14.33 -8.83 0.04
N ASP A 28 -14.17 -9.69 1.04
CA ASP A 28 -15.21 -9.97 2.05
C ASP A 28 -15.37 -8.86 3.10
N GLY A 29 -14.49 -7.85 3.07
CA GLY A 29 -14.53 -6.69 3.95
C GLY A 29 -13.88 -6.89 5.32
N SER A 30 -13.24 -8.03 5.56
CA SER A 30 -12.51 -8.31 6.80
C SER A 30 -11.31 -7.37 7.02
N MET A 31 -10.74 -6.83 5.93
CA MET A 31 -9.62 -5.88 5.96
C MET A 31 -10.08 -4.45 5.66
N LYS A 32 -9.83 -3.53 6.59
CA LYS A 32 -10.09 -2.09 6.39
C LYS A 32 -8.88 -1.40 5.77
N GLU A 33 -9.12 -0.25 5.16
CA GLU A 33 -8.06 0.59 4.58
C GLU A 33 -7.00 0.99 5.61
N SER A 34 -7.41 1.19 6.87
CA SER A 34 -6.50 1.48 7.98
C SER A 34 -5.53 0.35 8.27
N ASP A 35 -6.00 -0.89 8.16
CA ASP A 35 -5.23 -2.09 8.51
C ASP A 35 -4.12 -2.29 7.48
N LEU A 36 -4.47 -2.12 6.19
CA LEU A 36 -3.55 -2.16 5.06
C LEU A 36 -2.45 -1.08 5.13
N ALA A 37 -2.79 0.12 5.61
CA ALA A 37 -1.85 1.24 5.67
C ALA A 37 -0.92 1.22 6.90
N ASN A 38 -1.24 0.46 7.95
CA ASN A 38 -0.50 0.46 9.22
C ASN A 38 0.47 -0.72 9.37
N HIS A 39 0.21 -1.87 8.74
CA HIS A 39 0.92 -3.12 9.00
C HIS A 39 1.65 -3.70 7.78
N SER A 40 2.04 -2.86 6.82
CA SER A 40 2.61 -3.33 5.56
C SER A 40 4.13 -3.13 5.50
N THR A 41 4.84 -4.25 5.36
CA THR A 41 6.27 -4.27 5.02
C THR A 41 6.43 -3.73 3.61
N PHE A 42 7.43 -2.88 3.38
CA PHE A 42 7.65 -2.29 2.07
C PHE A 42 9.12 -2.20 1.68
N THR A 43 9.37 -2.17 0.38
CA THR A 43 10.66 -1.85 -0.23
C THR A 43 10.52 -0.65 -1.16
N LEU A 44 11.64 0.04 -1.39
CA LEU A 44 11.70 1.20 -2.27
C LEU A 44 12.36 0.82 -3.59
N SER A 45 11.74 1.20 -4.69
CA SER A 45 12.27 1.02 -6.04
C SER A 45 12.12 2.30 -6.87
N PRO A 46 12.80 2.42 -8.02
CA PRO A 46 12.57 3.52 -8.95
C PRO A 46 11.12 3.62 -9.45
N ALA A 47 10.39 2.50 -9.53
CA ALA A 47 9.00 2.46 -9.98
C ALA A 47 7.99 2.93 -8.91
N GLY A 48 8.37 2.89 -7.63
CA GLY A 48 7.49 3.22 -6.52
C GLY A 48 7.87 2.55 -5.21
N VAL A 49 6.93 2.57 -4.27
CA VAL A 49 7.01 1.83 -3.01
C VAL A 49 6.26 0.52 -3.17
N GLU A 50 6.96 -0.60 -3.06
CA GLU A 50 6.35 -1.92 -3.15
C GLU A 50 5.97 -2.41 -1.75
N PHE A 51 4.70 -2.72 -1.56
CA PHE A 51 4.18 -3.27 -0.32
C PHE A 51 4.01 -4.78 -0.44
N HIS A 52 4.49 -5.49 0.57
CA HIS A 52 4.52 -6.95 0.65
C HIS A 52 3.52 -7.43 1.71
N PHE A 53 2.61 -8.30 1.30
CA PHE A 53 1.64 -8.95 2.17
C PHE A 53 1.94 -10.44 2.17
N ALA A 54 2.48 -10.93 3.29
CA ALA A 54 2.80 -12.34 3.46
C ALA A 54 1.53 -13.23 3.41
N PRO A 55 1.66 -14.56 3.25
CA PRO A 55 0.53 -15.46 3.40
C PRO A 55 -0.19 -15.22 4.73
N TYR A 56 -1.53 -15.29 4.73
CA TYR A 56 -2.39 -14.89 5.86
C TYR A 56 -2.40 -13.40 6.22
N ALA A 57 -1.77 -12.51 5.45
CA ALA A 57 -1.88 -11.07 5.73
C ALA A 57 -3.18 -10.47 5.19
N VAL A 58 -3.67 -10.96 4.04
CA VAL A 58 -4.83 -10.38 3.32
C VAL A 58 -5.74 -11.45 2.68
N GLY A 59 -5.52 -12.72 2.99
CA GLY A 59 -6.24 -13.86 2.45
C GLY A 59 -5.67 -15.19 2.99
N PRO A 60 -6.34 -16.33 2.74
CA PRO A 60 -5.86 -17.64 3.16
C PRO A 60 -4.52 -17.98 2.49
N TYR A 61 -3.75 -18.86 3.13
CA TYR A 61 -2.44 -19.31 2.65
C TYR A 61 -2.43 -19.83 1.21
N ALA A 62 -3.54 -20.44 0.76
CA ALA A 62 -3.68 -20.93 -0.61
C ALA A 62 -3.56 -19.83 -1.67
N GLN A 63 -3.81 -18.56 -1.31
CA GLN A 63 -3.60 -17.41 -2.21
C GLN A 63 -2.15 -16.91 -2.24
N GLY A 64 -1.29 -17.42 -1.36
CA GLY A 64 0.11 -17.01 -1.26
C GLY A 64 0.29 -15.58 -0.75
N ASP A 65 1.37 -14.96 -1.18
CA ASP A 65 1.71 -13.57 -0.92
C ASP A 65 1.12 -12.61 -1.97
N PHE A 66 0.99 -11.33 -1.60
CA PHE A 66 0.59 -10.27 -2.51
C PHE A 66 1.61 -9.13 -2.50
N HIS A 67 1.86 -8.62 -3.71
CA HIS A 67 2.79 -7.52 -3.95
C HIS A 67 2.06 -6.37 -4.65
N VAL A 68 2.15 -5.18 -4.06
CA VAL A 68 1.50 -3.96 -4.59
C VAL A 68 2.50 -2.83 -4.69
N VAL A 69 2.82 -2.43 -5.91
CA VAL A 69 3.60 -1.21 -6.18
C VAL A 69 2.69 0.01 -6.15
N VAL A 70 3.01 0.96 -5.28
CA VAL A 70 2.39 2.29 -5.21
C VAL A 70 3.32 3.29 -5.90
N PRO A 71 2.94 3.86 -7.05
CA PRO A 71 3.78 4.81 -7.78
C PRO A 71 4.12 6.05 -6.94
N HIS A 72 5.35 6.56 -7.10
CA HIS A 72 5.80 7.77 -6.39
C HIS A 72 4.89 8.98 -6.64
N ALA A 73 4.30 9.09 -7.84
CA ALA A 73 3.33 10.13 -8.18
C ALA A 73 2.11 10.17 -7.23
N ILE A 74 1.66 9.01 -6.73
CA ILE A 74 0.54 8.91 -5.77
C ILE A 74 0.96 9.38 -4.38
N LEU A 75 2.21 9.11 -3.99
CA LEU A 75 2.75 9.45 -2.68
C LEU A 75 3.25 10.90 -2.61
N ARG A 76 3.62 11.49 -3.75
CA ARG A 76 4.21 12.83 -3.88
C ARG A 76 3.52 13.93 -3.06
N PRO A 77 2.17 14.05 -3.02
CA PRO A 77 1.49 15.09 -2.24
C PRO A 77 1.72 14.97 -0.72
N TYR A 78 2.21 13.82 -0.27
CA TYR A 78 2.39 13.46 1.13
C TYR A 78 3.86 13.34 1.55
N LEU A 79 4.79 13.32 0.58
CA LEU A 79 6.21 13.24 0.85
C LEU A 79 6.74 14.56 1.43
N HIS A 80 7.72 14.44 2.33
CA HIS A 80 8.42 15.61 2.85
C HIS A 80 9.24 16.28 1.75
N LYS A 81 9.16 17.63 1.67
CA LYS A 81 9.76 18.43 0.58
C LYS A 81 11.29 18.34 0.44
N THR A 82 11.96 17.84 1.48
CA THR A 82 13.42 17.69 1.54
C THR A 82 13.87 16.24 1.68
N GLY A 83 12.95 15.28 1.57
CA GLY A 83 13.25 13.86 1.72
C GLY A 83 13.95 13.27 0.50
N PRO A 84 14.72 12.18 0.66
CA PRO A 84 15.45 11.53 -0.43
C PRO A 84 14.55 11.01 -1.56
N LEU A 85 13.28 10.70 -1.24
CA LEU A 85 12.29 10.19 -2.19
C LEU A 85 11.80 11.25 -3.20
N ILE A 86 12.05 12.54 -2.97
CA ILE A 86 11.60 13.59 -3.88
C ILE A 86 12.26 13.50 -5.25
N HIS A 87 13.49 12.98 -5.32
CA HIS A 87 14.22 12.84 -6.57
C HIS A 87 13.59 11.80 -7.51
N TRP A 88 12.80 10.87 -6.98
CA TRP A 88 12.09 9.84 -7.76
C TRP A 88 10.63 10.17 -8.04
N ALA A 89 10.09 11.22 -7.43
CA ALA A 89 8.70 11.65 -7.60
C ALA A 89 8.52 12.63 -8.78
N LYS A 90 9.16 12.35 -9.93
CA LYS A 90 9.02 13.14 -11.17
C LYS A 90 7.67 12.92 -11.84
#